data_AF-A0A8S8ZB02-F1
#
_entry.id   AF-A0A8S8ZB02-F1
#
_cell.length_a   1.000
_cell.length_b   1.000
_cell.length_c   1.000
_cell.angle_alpha   90.00
_cell.angle_beta   90.00
_cell.angle_gamma   90.00
#
_symmetry.space_group_name_H-M   'P 1'
#
loop_
_entity.id
_entity.type
_entity.pdbx_description
1 polymer ?
#
loop_
_entity_poly.entity_id
_entity_poly.type
_entity_poly.pdbx_seq_one_letter_code
_entity_poly.pdbx_strand_id
1 'polypeptide(L)'
;MLETWVEKIKTNDPKQVASLYHTDGLLLGTFSDIERKGYDLILEYFENLLKAKVDVEIVTQHKHETESLIANSGLYNFIVDGKTVNARFSFVFIKTDGDWKILSHHSSVLPESH
;
A
#
# COMPACT_ATOMS: atom_id res chain seq x y z
N MET A 1 8.19 -0.61 7.82
CA MET A 1 7.86 -1.08 6.45
C MET A 1 6.42 -0.79 6.14
N LEU A 2 5.49 -1.60 6.65
CA LEU A 2 4.05 -1.34 6.53
C LEU A 2 3.66 -0.09 7.33
N GLU A 3 4.18 0.04 8.55
CA GLU A 3 3.96 1.19 9.44
C GLU A 3 4.47 2.48 8.80
N THR A 4 5.66 2.43 8.19
CA THR A 4 6.23 3.55 7.42
C THR A 4 5.33 3.94 6.24
N TRP A 5 4.75 2.96 5.54
CA TRP A 5 3.79 3.24 4.48
C TRP A 5 2.52 3.93 5.03
N VAL A 6 1.99 3.46 6.15
CA VAL A 6 0.86 4.10 6.85
C VAL A 6 1.20 5.53 7.28
N GLU A 7 2.39 5.76 7.84
CA GLU A 7 2.85 7.09 8.21
C GLU A 7 2.95 8.03 7.01
N LYS A 8 3.44 7.55 5.85
CA LYS A 8 3.51 8.36 4.62
C LYS A 8 2.14 8.66 4.03
N ILE A 9 1.16 7.77 4.16
CA ILE A 9 -0.22 8.07 3.77
C ILE A 9 -0.74 9.27 4.57
N LYS A 10 -0.48 9.31 5.89
CA LYS A 10 -0.91 10.39 6.79
C LYS A 10 -0.31 11.75 6.46
N THR A 11 0.84 11.81 5.77
CA THR A 11 1.45 13.09 5.39
C THR A 11 0.70 13.78 4.25
N ASN A 12 -0.27 13.11 3.61
CA ASN A 12 -1.01 13.60 2.46
C ASN A 12 -0.11 14.07 1.30
N ASP A 13 1.05 13.41 1.14
CA ASP A 13 2.05 13.70 0.11
C ASP A 13 2.26 12.44 -0.75
N PRO A 14 1.70 12.41 -1.97
CA PRO A 14 1.74 11.22 -2.82
C PRO A 14 3.16 10.85 -3.25
N LYS A 15 4.09 11.81 -3.34
CA LYS A 15 5.48 11.54 -3.72
C LYS A 15 6.21 10.76 -2.63
N GLN A 16 5.94 11.08 -1.36
CA GLN A 16 6.51 10.34 -0.24
C GLN A 16 6.03 8.89 -0.23
N VAL A 17 4.74 8.65 -0.51
CA VAL A 17 4.20 7.28 -0.59
C VAL A 17 4.79 6.53 -1.78
N ALA A 18 4.79 7.14 -2.97
CA ALA A 18 5.32 6.52 -4.19
C ALA A 18 6.81 6.18 -4.09
N SER A 19 7.60 6.99 -3.39
CA SER A 19 9.04 6.73 -3.17
C SER A 19 9.37 5.48 -2.33
N LEU A 20 8.37 4.91 -1.65
CA LEU A 20 8.52 3.64 -0.91
C LEU A 20 8.52 2.43 -1.85
N TYR A 21 8.04 2.59 -3.09
CA TYR A 21 7.96 1.51 -4.06
C TYR A 21 9.28 1.33 -4.79
N HIS A 22 9.53 0.09 -5.19
CA HIS A 22 10.63 -0.26 -6.08
C HIS A 22 10.38 0.35 -7.47
N THR A 23 11.43 0.56 -8.27
CA THR A 23 11.29 1.08 -9.65
C THR A 23 10.43 0.17 -10.53
N ASP A 24 10.52 -1.14 -10.31
CA ASP A 24 9.66 -2.17 -10.92
C ASP A 24 8.43 -2.55 -10.08
N GLY A 25 8.06 -1.71 -9.11
CA GLY A 25 6.95 -1.98 -8.19
C GLY A 25 5.62 -2.15 -8.92
N LEU A 26 4.77 -3.03 -8.40
CA LEU A 26 3.39 -3.24 -8.86
C LEU A 26 2.40 -2.92 -7.74
N LEU A 27 1.39 -2.12 -8.07
CA LEU A 27 0.25 -1.84 -7.22
C LEU A 27 -1.05 -2.23 -7.93
N LEU A 28 -1.81 -3.11 -7.26
CA LEU A 28 -3.21 -3.42 -7.55
C LEU A 28 -4.03 -2.83 -6.42
N GLY A 29 -4.56 -1.62 -6.64
CA GLY A 29 -5.13 -0.78 -5.58
C GLY A 29 -6.64 -0.93 -5.41
N THR A 30 -7.12 -0.73 -4.19
CA THR A 30 -8.55 -0.81 -3.83
C THR A 30 -9.43 0.17 -4.59
N PHE A 31 -8.90 1.34 -4.94
CA PHE A 31 -9.67 2.47 -5.49
C PHE A 31 -9.45 2.67 -7.00
N SER A 32 -8.96 1.66 -7.71
CA SER A 32 -8.65 1.73 -9.15
C SER A 32 -8.72 0.33 -9.77
N ASP A 33 -9.34 0.22 -10.94
CA ASP A 33 -9.32 -0.99 -11.79
C ASP A 33 -8.07 -1.07 -12.68
N ILE A 34 -7.29 0.00 -12.76
CA ILE A 34 -6.02 0.07 -13.50
C ILE A 34 -4.86 -0.48 -12.67
N GLU A 35 -4.09 -1.40 -13.24
CA GLU A 35 -2.81 -1.86 -12.70
C GLU A 35 -1.76 -0.74 -12.74
N ARG A 36 -1.04 -0.52 -11.64
CA ARG A 36 -0.06 0.56 -11.52
C ARG A 36 1.35 -0.03 -11.41
N LYS A 37 2.06 -0.06 -12.54
CA LYS A 37 3.43 -0.57 -12.61
C LYS A 37 4.43 0.57 -12.76
N GLY A 38 5.42 0.62 -11.88
CA GLY A 38 6.45 1.64 -11.86
C GLY A 38 6.02 2.96 -11.23
N TYR A 39 6.98 3.85 -11.02
CA TYR A 39 6.82 5.05 -10.20
C TYR A 39 5.68 5.96 -10.66
N ASP A 40 5.60 6.29 -11.96
CA ASP A 40 4.65 7.30 -12.46
C ASP A 40 3.19 6.88 -12.26
N LEU A 41 2.85 5.62 -12.56
CA LEU A 41 1.48 5.12 -12.38
C LEU A 41 1.12 4.96 -10.90
N ILE A 42 2.10 4.58 -10.06
CA ILE A 42 1.90 4.50 -8.61
C ILE A 42 1.70 5.90 -8.02
N LEU A 43 2.47 6.89 -8.47
CA LEU A 43 2.32 8.28 -8.08
C LEU A 43 0.93 8.79 -8.46
N GLU A 44 0.48 8.56 -9.70
CA GLU A 44 -0.85 8.96 -10.17
C GLU A 44 -1.98 8.36 -9.31
N TYR A 45 -1.84 7.10 -8.90
CA TYR A 45 -2.81 6.47 -7.98
C TYR A 45 -2.90 7.24 -6.65
N PHE A 46 -1.76 7.56 -6.04
CA PHE A 46 -1.75 8.29 -4.77
C PHE A 46 -2.12 9.76 -4.92
N GLU A 47 -1.80 10.41 -6.04
CA GLU A 47 -2.28 11.76 -6.35
C GLU A 47 -3.80 11.82 -6.44
N ASN A 48 -4.44 10.77 -6.96
CA ASN A 48 -5.88 10.66 -6.99
C ASN A 48 -6.48 10.33 -5.63
N LEU A 49 -5.92 9.34 -4.91
CA LEU A 49 -6.41 8.91 -3.61
C LEU A 49 -6.29 10.02 -2.54
N LEU A 50 -5.16 10.71 -2.49
CA LEU A 50 -4.85 11.73 -1.49
C LEU A 50 -5.44 13.13 -1.80
N LYS A 51 -6.33 13.22 -2.80
CA LYS A 51 -7.29 14.34 -2.91
C LYS A 51 -8.26 14.34 -1.72
N ALA A 52 -8.52 13.17 -1.16
CA ALA A 52 -9.24 12.99 0.09
C ALA A 52 -8.25 12.87 1.26
N LYS A 53 -8.71 13.14 2.49
CA LYS A 53 -7.92 12.84 3.69
C LYS A 53 -8.00 11.35 3.98
N VAL A 54 -6.86 10.66 3.96
CA VAL A 54 -6.78 9.21 4.17
C VAL A 54 -5.99 8.89 5.43
N ASP A 55 -6.53 8.01 6.27
CA ASP A 55 -5.82 7.28 7.32
C ASP A 55 -5.93 5.77 7.07
N VAL A 56 -5.02 4.99 7.63
CA VAL A 56 -5.00 3.54 7.57
C VAL A 56 -4.80 2.96 8.95
N GLU A 57 -5.74 2.13 9.38
CA GLU A 57 -5.66 1.35 10.61
C GLU A 57 -5.34 -0.11 10.28
N ILE A 58 -4.24 -0.65 10.82
CA ILE A 58 -3.89 -2.07 10.66
C ILE A 58 -4.72 -2.89 11.64
N VAL A 59 -5.51 -3.84 11.14
CA VAL A 59 -6.37 -4.72 11.94
C VAL A 59 -5.65 -6.03 12.27
N THR A 60 -5.09 -6.68 11.24
CA THR A 60 -4.24 -7.87 11.41
C THR A 60 -3.05 -7.77 10.47
N GLN A 61 -1.93 -8.38 10.88
CA GLN A 61 -0.77 -8.54 10.02
C GLN A 61 -0.06 -9.87 10.28
N HIS A 62 0.40 -10.50 9.21
CA HIS A 62 1.13 -11.76 9.21
C HIS A 62 2.38 -11.57 8.38
N LYS A 63 3.53 -11.48 9.07
CA LYS A 63 4.83 -11.20 8.47
C LYS A 63 5.67 -12.47 8.35
N HIS A 64 6.18 -12.73 7.16
CA HIS A 64 7.20 -13.75 6.88
C HIS A 64 8.41 -13.07 6.23
N GLU A 65 9.60 -13.34 6.75
CA GLU A 65 10.82 -12.61 6.42
C GLU A 65 11.94 -13.59 6.06
N THR A 66 12.64 -13.30 4.97
CA THR A 66 13.91 -13.90 4.56
C THR A 66 14.99 -12.80 4.54
N GLU A 67 16.22 -13.14 4.15
CA GLU A 67 17.30 -12.15 4.06
C GLU A 67 17.02 -11.04 3.03
N SER A 68 16.29 -11.36 1.95
CA SER A 68 16.10 -10.46 0.80
C SER A 68 14.65 -10.08 0.54
N LEU A 69 13.68 -10.76 1.16
CA LEU A 69 12.25 -10.55 0.93
C LEU A 69 11.46 -10.56 2.24
N ILE A 70 10.44 -9.71 2.32
CA ILE A 70 9.43 -9.75 3.38
C ILE A 70 8.06 -9.82 2.73
N ALA A 71 7.27 -10.82 3.08
CA ALA A 71 5.84 -10.86 2.78
C ALA A 71 5.07 -10.42 4.04
N ASN A 72 4.20 -9.41 3.92
CA ASN A 72 3.30 -8.99 4.99
C ASN A 72 1.88 -8.91 4.45
N SER A 73 0.97 -9.74 4.98
CA SER A 73 -0.43 -9.78 4.56
C SER A 73 -1.36 -9.70 5.75
N GLY A 74 -2.57 -9.20 5.53
CA GLY A 74 -3.55 -9.07 6.60
C GLY A 74 -4.73 -8.20 6.21
N LEU A 75 -5.33 -7.59 7.22
CA LEU A 75 -6.48 -6.72 7.09
C LEU A 75 -6.14 -5.32 7.59
N TYR A 76 -6.66 -4.32 6.89
CA TYR A 76 -6.62 -2.94 7.34
C TYR A 76 -7.92 -2.21 7.01
N ASN A 77 -8.11 -1.05 7.61
CA ASN A 77 -9.21 -0.16 7.32
C ASN A 77 -8.65 1.13 6.74
N PHE A 78 -9.12 1.51 5.55
CA PHE A 78 -8.96 2.87 5.07
C PHE A 78 -10.02 3.76 5.70
N ILE A 79 -9.62 4.91 6.24
CA ILE A 79 -10.54 5.95 6.71
C ILE A 79 -10.39 7.12 5.74
N VAL A 80 -11.34 7.26 4.82
CA VAL A 80 -11.33 8.26 3.75
C VAL A 80 -12.42 9.30 4.05
N ASP A 81 -12.01 10.53 4.35
CA ASP A 81 -12.91 11.63 4.75
C ASP A 81 -13.91 11.21 5.86
N GLY A 82 -13.43 10.39 6.80
CA GLY A 82 -14.22 9.88 7.93
C GLY A 82 -15.07 8.64 7.63
N LYS A 83 -15.07 8.13 6.39
CA LYS A 83 -15.74 6.88 6.02
C LYS A 83 -14.77 5.71 6.03
N THR A 84 -15.16 4.61 6.68
CA THR A 84 -14.34 3.40 6.76
C THR A 84 -14.57 2.47 5.57
N VAL A 85 -13.49 2.02 4.95
CA VAL A 85 -13.47 0.98 3.91
C VAL A 85 -12.59 -0.17 4.41
N ASN A 86 -13.22 -1.31 4.70
CA ASN A 86 -12.53 -2.51 5.14
C ASN A 86 -11.88 -3.22 3.96
N ALA A 87 -10.60 -3.57 4.09
CA ALA A 87 -9.85 -4.15 2.99
C ALA A 87 -8.84 -5.20 3.49
N ARG A 88 -8.49 -6.11 2.57
CA ARG A 88 -7.36 -7.02 2.71
C ARG A 88 -6.16 -6.46 1.96
N PHE A 89 -4.97 -6.84 2.40
CA PHE A 89 -3.73 -6.44 1.73
C PHE A 89 -2.71 -7.57 1.70
N SER A 90 -1.81 -7.48 0.72
CA SER A 90 -0.54 -8.19 0.66
C SER A 90 0.54 -7.24 0.16
N PHE A 91 1.58 -7.04 0.97
CA PHE A 91 2.82 -6.37 0.59
C PHE A 91 3.94 -7.39 0.46
N VAL A 92 4.71 -7.27 -0.63
CA VAL A 92 6.02 -7.90 -0.79
C VAL A 92 7.05 -6.79 -0.81
N PHE A 93 7.99 -6.83 0.13
CA PHE A 93 9.12 -5.93 0.18
C PHE A 93 10.38 -6.65 -0.28
N ILE A 94 11.23 -5.94 -1.01
CA ILE A 94 12.54 -6.39 -1.46
C ILE A 94 13.62 -5.46 -0.90
N LYS A 95 14.78 -6.01 -0.55
CA LYS A 95 15.94 -5.23 -0.12
C LYS A 95 16.75 -4.79 -1.35
N THR A 96 16.85 -3.48 -1.57
CA THR A 96 17.58 -2.83 -2.67
C THR A 96 18.55 -1.81 -2.09
N ASP A 97 19.85 -1.96 -2.38
CA ASP A 97 20.91 -1.04 -1.90
C ASP A 97 20.92 -0.78 -0.38
N GLY A 98 20.49 -1.78 0.39
CA GLY A 98 20.41 -1.70 1.86
C GLY A 98 19.07 -1.20 2.39
N ASP A 99 18.22 -0.62 1.54
CA ASP A 99 16.89 -0.15 1.87
C ASP A 99 15.80 -1.15 1.45
N TRP A 100 14.70 -1.19 2.19
CA TRP A 100 13.57 -2.02 1.81
C TRP A 100 12.56 -1.20 0.98
N LYS A 101 12.14 -1.77 -0.15
CA LYS A 101 11.17 -1.17 -1.08
C LYS A 101 9.99 -2.09 -1.31
N ILE A 102 8.82 -1.52 -1.60
CA ILE A 102 7.62 -2.29 -1.97
C ILE A 102 7.77 -2.78 -3.41
N LEU A 103 7.90 -4.09 -3.59
CA LEU A 103 7.94 -4.74 -4.91
C LEU A 103 6.53 -5.05 -5.42
N SER A 104 5.64 -5.52 -4.54
CA SER A 104 4.24 -5.81 -4.88
C SER A 104 3.32 -5.37 -3.75
N HIS A 105 2.24 -4.70 -4.11
CA HIS A 105 1.16 -4.33 -3.20
C HIS A 105 -0.17 -4.68 -3.88
N HIS A 106 -0.87 -5.66 -3.31
CA HIS A 106 -2.26 -5.94 -3.66
C HIS A 106 -3.14 -5.47 -2.51
N SER A 107 -4.17 -4.68 -2.80
CA SER A 107 -5.25 -4.40 -1.87
C SER A 107 -6.60 -4.46 -2.54
N SER A 108 -7.57 -5.05 -1.82
CA SER A 108 -8.94 -5.17 -2.28
C SER A 108 -9.90 -4.94 -1.13
N VAL A 109 -11.11 -4.49 -1.44
CA VAL A 109 -12.22 -4.53 -0.47
C VAL A 109 -12.46 -5.97 0.00
N LEU A 110 -13.09 -6.12 1.16
CA LEU A 110 -13.58 -7.44 1.58
C LEU A 110 -14.66 -7.93 0.59
N PRO A 111 -14.62 -9.21 0.19
CA PRO A 111 -15.67 -9.79 -0.64
C PRO A 111 -16.99 -9.87 0.15
N GLU A 112 -18.09 -9.93 -0.57
CA GLU A 112 -19.39 -10.25 0.02
C GLU A 112 -19.37 -11.68 0.58
N SER A 113 -20.02 -11.87 1.73
CA SER A 113 -20.21 -13.22 2.27
C SER A 113 -21.28 -13.93 1.45
N HIS A 114 -21.01 -15.19 1.09
CA HIS A 114 -21.95 -16.05 0.38
C HIS A 114 -22.97 -16.70 1.31
#